data_AF-A0A816HP16-F1
#
_entry.id   AF-A0A816HP16-F1
#
_cell.length_a   1.000
_cell.length_b   1.000
_cell.length_c   1.000
_cell.angle_alpha   90.00
_cell.angle_beta   90.00
_cell.angle_gamma   90.00
#
_symmetry.space_group_name_H-M   'P 1'
#
loop_
_entity.id
_entity.type
_entity.pdbx_description
1 polymer ?
#
loop_
_entity_poly.entity_id
_entity_poly.type
_entity_poly.pdbx_seq_one_letter_code
_entity_poly.pdbx_strand_id
1 'polypeptide(L)'
;NATWHNKLTKESVIPKRVSPKGEIQQWLKDHKINFSEKFIKAQLLELVYTNCPPKEYISDQIGKKYGIEIFRLTKLHCSLNPIELSWNNLKQFVRDQNTTFRQDDVKQLIEEFMVAMDDKRATS
;
A
#
# COMPACT_ATOMS: atom_id res chain seq x y z
N ASN A 1 -10.74 3.91 -3.37
CA ASN A 1 -9.38 3.43 -3.02
C ASN A 1 -8.68 2.99 -4.29
N ALA A 2 -7.63 3.71 -4.73
CA ALA A 2 -6.91 3.35 -5.94
C ALA A 2 -6.34 1.92 -5.82
N THR A 3 -6.49 1.12 -6.88
CA THR A 3 -6.20 -0.32 -6.92
C THR A 3 -4.70 -0.65 -6.81
N TRP A 4 -3.82 0.34 -6.93
CA TRP A 4 -2.37 0.16 -6.98
C TRP A 4 -1.67 0.15 -5.61
N HIS A 5 -2.27 0.70 -4.55
CA HIS A 5 -1.58 0.82 -3.25
C HIS A 5 -1.35 -0.52 -2.54
N ASN A 6 -2.15 -1.54 -2.84
CA ASN A 6 -2.20 -2.79 -2.07
C ASN A 6 -2.41 -3.98 -3.01
N LYS A 7 -1.39 -4.32 -3.79
CA LYS A 7 -1.43 -5.47 -4.68
C LYS A 7 -1.23 -6.76 -3.88
N LEU A 8 -2.21 -7.64 -3.94
CA LEU A 8 -2.14 -8.97 -3.34
C LEU A 8 -1.13 -9.84 -4.11
N THR A 9 -0.56 -10.81 -3.41
CA THR A 9 0.24 -11.90 -4.00
C THR A 9 -0.67 -12.77 -4.87
N LYS A 10 -0.08 -13.55 -5.80
CA LYS A 10 -0.89 -14.39 -6.71
C LYS A 10 -1.72 -15.41 -5.94
N GLU A 11 -1.15 -15.89 -4.85
CA GLU A 11 -1.70 -16.89 -3.93
C GLU A 11 -2.87 -16.32 -3.14
N SER A 12 -2.83 -15.04 -2.77
CA SER A 12 -3.92 -14.36 -2.06
C SER A 12 -5.01 -13.80 -2.98
N VAL A 13 -4.85 -13.89 -4.31
CA VAL A 13 -5.88 -13.45 -5.27
C VAL A 13 -6.92 -14.55 -5.45
N ILE A 14 -8.18 -14.17 -5.23
CA ILE A 14 -9.34 -15.05 -5.43
C ILE A 14 -10.21 -14.56 -6.59
N PRO A 15 -10.89 -15.47 -7.32
CA PRO A 15 -11.92 -15.14 -8.28
C PRO A 15 -13.05 -14.32 -7.64
N LYS A 16 -13.68 -13.44 -8.44
CA LYS A 16 -14.77 -12.56 -7.99
C LYS A 16 -16.08 -12.91 -8.69
N ARG A 17 -17.19 -12.30 -8.27
CA ARG A 17 -18.50 -12.42 -8.93
C ARG A 17 -18.47 -12.14 -10.44
N VAL A 18 -17.54 -11.28 -10.89
CA VAL A 18 -17.33 -10.96 -12.30
C VAL A 18 -16.51 -12.02 -13.07
N SER A 19 -15.68 -12.81 -12.39
CA SER A 19 -14.83 -13.85 -13.03
C SER A 19 -15.70 -14.89 -13.75
N PRO A 20 -15.30 -15.40 -14.93
CA PRO A 20 -16.01 -16.48 -15.60
C PRO A 20 -16.12 -17.76 -14.74
N LYS A 21 -17.15 -18.58 -14.97
CA LYS A 21 -17.33 -19.84 -14.21
C LYS A 21 -16.11 -20.76 -14.30
N GLY A 22 -15.50 -20.86 -15.49
CA GLY A 22 -14.30 -21.66 -15.72
C GLY A 22 -13.10 -21.20 -14.89
N GLU A 23 -12.90 -19.89 -14.72
CA GLU A 23 -11.83 -19.33 -13.87
C GLU A 23 -12.02 -19.72 -12.39
N ILE A 24 -13.27 -19.65 -11.92
CA ILE A 24 -13.61 -20.05 -10.54
C ILE A 24 -13.34 -21.54 -10.34
N GLN A 25 -13.74 -22.38 -11.30
CA GLN A 25 -13.48 -23.83 -11.25
C GLN A 25 -11.98 -24.14 -11.31
N GLN A 26 -11.22 -23.44 -12.14
CA GLN A 26 -9.77 -23.64 -12.22
C GLN A 26 -9.09 -23.30 -10.90
N TRP A 27 -9.45 -22.16 -10.29
CA TRP A 27 -8.92 -21.79 -8.97
C TRP A 27 -9.21 -22.86 -7.91
N LEU A 28 -10.44 -23.39 -7.88
CA LEU A 28 -10.80 -24.47 -6.95
C LEU A 28 -9.97 -25.74 -7.19
N LYS A 29 -9.70 -26.11 -8.46
CA LYS A 29 -8.83 -27.23 -8.82
C LYS A 29 -7.38 -27.00 -8.36
N ASP A 30 -6.84 -25.81 -8.63
CA ASP A 30 -5.47 -25.44 -8.25
C ASP A 30 -5.28 -25.49 -6.73
N HIS A 31 -6.32 -25.15 -5.97
CA HIS A 31 -6.35 -25.22 -4.51
C HIS A 31 -6.80 -26.58 -3.96
N LYS A 32 -7.01 -27.58 -4.84
CA LYS A 32 -7.42 -28.95 -4.49
C LYS A 32 -8.74 -29.02 -3.70
N ILE A 33 -9.67 -28.10 -3.98
CA ILE A 33 -10.99 -28.05 -3.39
C ILE A 33 -11.97 -28.79 -4.28
N ASN A 34 -12.63 -29.80 -3.72
CA ASN A 34 -13.63 -30.59 -4.44
C ASN A 34 -14.91 -29.77 -4.66
N PHE A 35 -15.46 -29.84 -5.88
CA PHE A 35 -16.74 -29.26 -6.23
C PHE A 35 -17.47 -30.16 -7.23
N SER A 36 -18.80 -30.06 -7.28
CA SER A 36 -19.60 -30.76 -8.30
C SER A 36 -19.69 -29.92 -9.57
N GLU A 37 -19.63 -30.57 -10.74
CA GLU A 37 -19.80 -29.89 -12.04
C GLU A 37 -21.18 -29.24 -12.19
N LYS A 38 -22.18 -29.76 -11.47
CA LYS A 38 -23.55 -29.22 -11.43
C LYS A 38 -23.65 -27.92 -10.65
N PHE A 39 -22.63 -27.52 -9.89
CA PHE A 39 -22.68 -26.30 -9.08
C PHE A 39 -22.82 -25.06 -9.94
N ILE A 40 -23.70 -24.17 -9.50
CA ILE A 40 -23.86 -22.84 -10.10
C ILE A 40 -22.73 -21.92 -9.64
N LYS A 41 -22.54 -20.81 -10.37
CA LYS A 41 -21.47 -19.85 -10.09
C LYS A 41 -21.48 -19.34 -8.63
N ALA A 42 -22.66 -19.13 -8.06
CA ALA A 42 -22.82 -18.67 -6.69
C ALA A 42 -22.28 -19.69 -5.66
N GLN A 43 -22.61 -20.98 -5.82
CA GLN A 43 -22.11 -22.07 -4.97
C GLN A 43 -20.60 -22.24 -5.09
N LEU A 44 -20.06 -22.12 -6.30
CA LEU A 44 -18.61 -22.17 -6.50
C LEU A 44 -17.90 -20.99 -5.81
N LEU A 45 -18.46 -19.78 -5.88
CA LEU A 45 -17.90 -18.61 -5.19
C LEU A 45 -18.00 -18.73 -3.67
N GLU A 46 -19.05 -19.35 -3.14
CA GLU A 46 -19.16 -19.65 -1.72
C GLU A 46 -18.00 -20.53 -1.26
N LEU A 47 -17.68 -21.60 -2.00
CA LEU A 47 -16.50 -22.43 -1.72
C LEU A 47 -15.20 -21.62 -1.76
N VAL A 48 -15.04 -20.73 -2.74
CA VAL A 48 -13.87 -19.83 -2.82
C VAL A 48 -13.77 -18.94 -1.58
N TYR A 49 -14.89 -18.37 -1.11
CA TYR A 49 -14.88 -17.49 0.06
C TYR A 49 -14.63 -18.23 1.36
N THR A 50 -15.20 -19.43 1.52
CA THR A 50 -14.95 -20.29 2.70
C THR A 50 -13.50 -20.78 2.78
N ASN A 51 -12.84 -20.94 1.62
CA ASN A 51 -11.45 -21.39 1.54
C ASN A 51 -10.47 -20.27 1.15
N CYS A 52 -10.87 -19.01 1.33
CA CYS A 52 -10.05 -17.87 0.94
C CYS A 52 -8.77 -17.84 1.81
N PRO A 53 -7.57 -17.82 1.19
CA PRO A 53 -6.34 -17.66 1.94
C PRO A 53 -6.27 -16.29 2.63
N PRO A 54 -5.44 -16.14 3.68
CA PRO A 54 -5.13 -14.85 4.24
C PRO A 54 -4.61 -13.88 3.18
N LYS A 55 -4.94 -12.60 3.33
CA LYS A 55 -4.44 -11.56 2.43
C LYS A 55 -2.97 -11.31 2.71
N GLU A 56 -2.12 -11.65 1.75
CA GLU A 56 -0.71 -11.25 1.71
C GLU A 56 -0.50 -10.23 0.58
N TYR A 57 0.29 -9.21 0.87
CA TYR A 57 0.60 -8.16 -0.10
C TYR A 57 2.04 -8.28 -0.59
N ILE A 58 2.25 -7.94 -1.86
CA ILE A 58 3.59 -7.97 -2.48
C ILE A 58 4.58 -7.09 -1.71
N SER A 59 4.11 -5.93 -1.23
CA SER A 59 4.94 -5.04 -0.40
C SER A 59 5.44 -5.74 0.86
N ASP A 60 4.60 -6.53 1.55
CA ASP A 60 5.03 -7.24 2.77
C ASP A 60 6.10 -8.28 2.47
N GLN A 61 5.99 -9.00 1.35
CA GLN A 61 7.01 -9.95 0.92
C GLN A 61 8.35 -9.25 0.64
N ILE A 62 8.31 -8.10 -0.03
CA ILE A 62 9.50 -7.28 -0.29
C ILE A 62 10.08 -6.77 1.04
N GLY A 63 9.27 -6.23 1.94
CA GLY A 63 9.72 -5.75 3.25
C GLY A 63 10.40 -6.85 4.04
N LYS A 64 9.75 -8.01 4.18
CA LYS A 64 10.30 -9.19 4.85
C LYS A 64 11.65 -9.63 4.28
N LYS A 65 11.84 -9.58 2.96
CA LYS A 65 13.13 -9.91 2.31
C LYS A 65 14.28 -9.04 2.83
N TYR A 66 14.01 -7.80 3.20
CA TYR A 66 14.98 -6.85 3.75
C TYR A 66 14.90 -6.72 5.27
N GLY A 67 14.14 -7.58 5.96
CA GLY A 67 13.93 -7.49 7.42
C GLY A 67 13.10 -6.27 7.84
N ILE A 68 12.33 -5.68 6.93
CA ILE A 68 11.48 -4.50 7.16
C ILE A 68 10.04 -4.94 7.41
N GLU A 69 9.49 -4.56 8.54
CA GLU A 69 8.05 -4.70 8.81
C GLU A 69 7.28 -3.50 8.26
N ILE A 70 6.24 -3.76 7.47
CA ILE A 70 5.43 -2.70 6.86
C ILE A 70 4.19 -2.41 7.71
N PHE A 71 4.15 -1.21 8.27
CA PHE A 71 2.97 -0.68 8.95
C PHE A 71 2.01 -0.01 7.95
N ARG A 72 0.73 -0.40 7.96
CA ARG A 72 -0.31 0.21 7.11
C ARG A 72 -1.17 1.16 7.92
N LEU A 73 -1.05 2.45 7.61
CA LEU A 73 -1.90 3.49 8.19
C LEU A 73 -3.34 3.38 7.67
N THR A 74 -4.31 3.51 8.59
CA THR A 74 -5.73 3.64 8.22
C THR A 74 -5.95 4.99 7.55
N LYS A 75 -6.79 5.02 6.51
CA LYS A 75 -6.98 6.23 5.67
C LYS A 75 -7.63 7.42 6.36
N LEU A 76 -8.09 7.25 7.60
CA LEU A 76 -8.96 8.19 8.29
C LEU A 76 -8.29 9.52 8.65
N HIS A 77 -6.95 9.57 8.78
CA HIS A 77 -6.27 10.76 9.27
C HIS A 77 -4.91 11.00 8.60
N CYS A 78 -4.88 11.21 7.29
CA CYS A 78 -3.63 11.61 6.61
C CYS A 78 -2.98 12.85 7.25
N SER A 79 -3.76 13.78 7.79
CA SER A 79 -3.27 14.95 8.54
C SER A 79 -2.47 14.63 9.80
N LEU A 80 -2.56 13.41 10.33
CA LEU A 80 -1.83 12.96 11.52
C LEU A 80 -0.60 12.10 11.19
N ASN A 81 -0.29 11.88 9.91
CA ASN A 81 0.93 11.18 9.54
C ASN A 81 2.15 12.11 9.79
N PRO A 82 3.13 11.73 10.64
CA PRO A 82 4.27 12.60 10.96
C PRO A 82 5.03 13.14 9.73
N ILE A 83 5.03 12.39 8.62
CA ILE A 83 5.65 12.84 7.37
C ILE A 83 4.88 13.99 6.72
N GLU A 84 3.55 14.02 6.82
CA GLU A 84 2.72 15.11 6.26
C GLU A 84 2.94 16.41 7.03
N LEU A 85 3.09 16.32 8.37
CA LEU A 85 3.48 17.46 9.20
C LEU A 85 4.87 17.98 8.81
N SER A 86 5.83 17.07 8.63
CA SER A 86 7.19 17.42 8.20
C SER A 86 7.19 18.09 6.82
N TRP A 87 6.43 17.55 5.87
CA TRP A 87 6.26 18.13 4.53
C TRP A 87 5.59 19.50 4.56
N ASN A 88 4.59 19.71 5.41
CA ASN A 88 3.94 21.01 5.55
C ASN A 88 4.94 22.08 6.01
N ASN A 89 5.74 21.77 7.04
CA ASN A 89 6.75 22.68 7.56
C ASN A 89 7.82 23.00 6.51
N LEU A 90 8.34 21.98 5.81
CA LEU A 90 9.32 22.17 4.75
C LEU A 90 8.76 23.05 3.62
N LYS A 91 7.54 22.74 3.15
CA LYS A 91 6.89 23.52 2.08
C LYS A 91 6.63 24.97 2.48
N GLN A 92 6.28 25.21 3.74
CA GLN A 92 6.10 26.56 4.27
C GLN A 92 7.43 27.31 4.29
N PHE A 93 8.49 26.71 4.83
CA PHE A 93 9.84 27.28 4.85
C PHE A 93 10.33 27.67 3.45
N VAL A 94 10.23 26.74 2.50
CA VAL A 94 10.62 27.00 1.10
C VAL A 94 9.74 28.09 0.50
N ARG A 95 8.42 28.09 0.73
CA ARG A 95 7.53 29.13 0.19
C ARG A 95 7.89 30.52 0.69
N ASP A 96 8.22 30.65 1.96
CA ASP A 96 8.46 31.95 2.60
C ASP A 96 9.80 32.57 2.15
N GLN A 97 10.75 31.74 1.68
CA GLN A 97 12.12 32.17 1.35
C GLN A 97 12.44 32.09 -0.15
N ASN A 98 11.70 31.28 -0.92
CA ASN A 98 11.89 31.16 -2.35
C ASN A 98 11.34 32.39 -3.08
N THR A 99 12.20 33.38 -3.26
CA THR A 99 11.90 34.64 -3.95
C THR A 99 12.28 34.61 -5.43
N THR A 100 13.11 33.66 -5.84
CA THR A 100 13.69 33.55 -7.18
C THR A 100 12.96 32.57 -8.09
N PHE A 101 12.17 31.66 -7.50
CA PHE A 101 11.43 30.59 -8.17
C PHE A 101 12.31 29.63 -9.00
N ARG A 102 13.61 29.55 -8.69
CA ARG A 102 14.56 28.64 -9.35
C ARG A 102 14.65 27.31 -8.62
N GLN A 103 14.82 26.22 -9.37
CA GLN A 103 14.95 24.89 -8.79
C GLN A 103 16.21 24.72 -7.93
N ASP A 104 17.32 25.35 -8.34
CA ASP A 104 18.59 25.32 -7.58
C ASP A 104 18.40 25.90 -6.17
N ASP A 105 17.72 27.04 -6.09
CA ASP A 105 17.48 27.74 -4.82
C ASP A 105 16.50 26.94 -3.94
N VAL A 106 15.49 26.28 -4.54
CA VAL A 106 14.63 25.34 -3.80
C VAL A 106 15.43 24.18 -3.21
N LYS A 107 16.38 23.63 -3.97
CA LYS A 107 17.23 22.53 -3.48
C LYS A 107 18.08 22.98 -2.29
N GLN A 108 18.70 24.16 -2.38
CA GLN A 108 19.48 24.73 -1.30
C GLN A 108 18.62 24.96 -0.04
N LEU A 109 17.43 25.54 -0.18
CA LEU A 109 16.51 25.77 0.93
C LEU A 109 16.04 24.47 1.60
N ILE A 110 15.89 23.38 0.84
CA ILE A 110 15.58 22.06 1.41
C ILE A 110 16.76 21.54 2.24
N GLU A 111 17.99 21.66 1.75
CA GLU A 111 19.19 21.24 2.49
C GLU A 111 19.35 22.05 3.78
N GLU A 112 19.19 23.36 3.73
CA GLU A 112 19.21 24.25 4.91
C GLU A 112 18.15 23.87 5.95
N PHE A 113 16.92 23.58 5.52
CA PHE A 113 15.85 23.13 6.41
C PHE A 113 16.19 21.79 7.08
N MET A 114 16.77 20.84 6.35
CA MET A 114 17.13 19.52 6.89
C MET A 114 18.21 19.64 7.97
N VAL A 115 19.24 20.46 7.74
CA VAL A 115 20.29 20.74 8.75
C VAL A 115 19.69 21.35 10.02
N ALA A 116 18.82 22.36 9.87
CA ALA A 116 18.18 23.01 11.01
C ALA A 116 17.25 22.09 11.82
N MET A 117 16.69 21.06 11.18
CA MET A 117 15.84 20.06 11.85
C MET A 117 16.65 19.01 12.63
N ASP A 118 17.84 18.65 12.15
CA ASP A 118 18.74 17.71 12.83
C ASP A 118 19.38 18.33 14.08
N ASP A 119 19.79 19.61 14.01
CA ASP A 119 20.34 20.33 15.16
C ASP A 119 19.33 20.46 16.30
N LYS A 120 18.04 20.67 16.00
CA LYS A 120 16.98 20.75 17.01
C LYS A 120 16.70 19.41 17.71
N ARG A 121 16.98 18.28 17.07
CA ARG A 121 16.85 16.94 17.68
C ARG A 121 18.05 16.60 18.57
N ALA A 122 19.22 17.19 18.34
CA ALA A 122 20.41 16.98 19.15
C ALA A 122 20.35 17.69 20.52
N THR A 123 19.42 18.62 20.70
CA THR A 123 19.26 19.44 21.93
C THR A 123 18.06 19.04 22.82
N SER A 124 17.48 17.84 22.63
CA SER A 124 16.37 17.32 23.48
C SER A 124 16.67 15.93 24.03
#